data_AF-A0A060XNJ9-F1
#
_entry.id   AF-A0A060XNJ9-F1
#
_cell.length_a   1.000
_cell.length_b   1.000
_cell.length_c   1.000
_cell.angle_alpha   90.00
_cell.angle_beta   90.00
_cell.angle_gamma   90.00
#
_symmetry.space_group_name_H-M   'P 1'
#
loop_
_entity.id
_entity.type
_entity.pdbx_description
1 polymer ?
#
loop_
_entity_poly.entity_id
_entity_poly.type
_entity_poly.pdbx_seq_one_letter_code
_entity_poly.pdbx_strand_id
1 'polypeptide(L)' 'MVMRARDNVYHLDCFACQLCNQRFCVGDKFFLKNNMILCQMDYEEGQLNGSFETQVQ' A
#
# COMPACT_ATOMS: atom_id res chain seq x y z
N MET A 1 15.77 -5.19 6.51
CA MET A 1 15.80 -4.76 5.09
C MET A 1 14.77 -3.65 4.89
N VAL A 2 14.98 -2.73 3.95
CA VAL A 2 14.11 -1.55 3.73
C VAL A 2 13.64 -1.46 2.27
N MET A 3 12.42 -1.00 2.07
CA MET A 3 11.81 -0.68 0.79
C MET A 3 11.75 0.83 0.63
N ARG A 4 12.20 1.35 -0.51
CA ARG A 4 12.12 2.78 -0.81
C ARG A 4 10.98 3.00 -1.80
N ALA A 5 10.01 3.82 -1.42
CA ALA A 5 8.90 4.21 -2.28
C ALA A 5 8.90 5.74 -2.42
N ARG A 6 9.21 6.24 -3.63
CA ARG A 6 9.49 7.65 -3.90
C ARG A 6 10.55 8.22 -2.94
N ASP A 7 10.13 9.09 -2.02
CA ASP A 7 10.98 9.77 -1.04
C ASP A 7 10.91 9.13 0.35
N ASN A 8 10.05 8.13 0.54
CA ASN A 8 9.81 7.50 1.83
C ASN A 8 10.54 6.15 1.93
N VAL A 9 11.13 5.89 3.08
CA VAL A 9 11.79 4.62 3.41
C VAL A 9 10.91 3.85 4.40
N TYR A 10 10.55 2.63 4.03
CA TYR A 10 9.76 1.72 4.87
C TYR A 10 10.58 0.49 5.21
N HIS A 11 10.47 -0.02 6.43
CA HIS A 11 11.00 -1.34 6.76
C HIS A 11 10.14 -2.41 6.10
N LEU A 12 10.74 -3.45 5.52
CA LEU A 12 9.97 -4.58 4.96
C LEU A 12 9.09 -5.24 6.03
N ASP A 13 9.55 -5.30 7.28
CA ASP A 13 8.78 -5.79 8.43
C ASP A 13 7.58 -4.91 8.80
N CYS A 14 7.64 -3.61 8.50
CA CYS A 14 6.55 -2.66 8.76
C CYS A 14 5.64 -2.48 7.53
N PHE A 15 5.93 -3.17 6.43
CA PHE A 15 5.19 -3.04 5.18
C PHE A 15 3.94 -3.92 5.23
N ALA A 16 2.87 -3.36 5.81
CA ALA A 16 1.58 -4.01 5.99
C ALA A 16 0.43 -3.03 5.73
N CYS A 17 -0.72 -3.57 5.32
CA CYS A 17 -1.91 -2.77 5.06
C CYS A 17 -2.32 -2.01 6.32
N GLN A 18 -2.59 -0.72 6.23
CA GLN A 18 -3.02 0.09 7.38
C GLN A 18 -4.50 -0.15 7.77
N LEU A 19 -5.27 -0.83 6.90
CA LEU A 19 -6.68 -1.18 7.16
C LEU A 19 -6.80 -2.58 7.78
N CYS A 20 -6.28 -3.60 7.10
CA CYS A 20 -6.38 -4.99 7.56
C CYS A 20 -5.14 -5.52 8.30
N ASN A 21 -4.08 -4.72 8.46
CA ASN A 21 -2.81 -5.15 9.07
C ASN A 21 -2.15 -6.37 8.40
N GLN A 22 -2.58 -6.72 7.18
CA GLN A 22 -2.01 -7.82 6.41
C GLN A 22 -0.60 -7.48 5.94
N ARG A 23 0.36 -8.36 6.24
CA ARG A 23 1.75 -8.25 5.77
C ARG A 23 1.80 -8.55 4.27
N PHE A 24 2.54 -7.73 3.53
CA PHE A 24 2.78 -7.98 2.11
C PHE A 24 3.95 -8.92 1.91
N CYS A 25 3.82 -9.84 0.95
CA CYS A 25 4.93 -10.65 0.48
C CYS A 25 5.72 -9.91 -0.61
N VAL A 26 6.98 -10.30 -0.79
CA VAL A 26 7.77 -9.78 -1.91
C VAL A 26 7.13 -10.23 -3.22
N GLY A 27 6.77 -9.27 -4.09
CA GLY A 27 6.08 -9.52 -5.35
C GLY A 27 4.56 -9.27 -5.32
N ASP A 28 3.98 -9.03 -4.14
CA ASP A 28 2.59 -8.59 -4.03
C ASP A 28 2.42 -7.13 -4.47
N LYS A 29 1.26 -6.84 -5.05
CA LYS A 29 0.89 -5.47 -5.42
C LYS A 29 0.40 -4.73 -4.17
N PHE A 30 0.93 -3.54 -3.95
CA PHE A 30 0.51 -2.66 -2.88
C PHE A 30 0.15 -1.29 -3.45
N PHE A 31 -0.64 -0.53 -2.69
CA PHE A 31 -1.09 0.79 -3.11
C PHE A 31 -0.75 1.81 -2.03
N LEU A 32 -0.21 2.96 -2.43
CA LEU A 32 0.14 4.04 -1.51
C LEU A 32 -0.84 5.21 -1.69
N LYS A 33 -1.67 5.49 -0.68
CA LYS A 33 -2.64 6.60 -0.69
C LYS A 33 -2.42 7.50 0.53
N ASN A 34 -2.07 8.77 0.32
CA ASN A 34 -1.79 9.73 1.40
C ASN A 34 -0.82 9.17 2.46
N ASN A 35 0.28 8.54 2.03
CA ASN A 35 1.27 7.85 2.88
C ASN A 35 0.75 6.59 3.63
N MET A 36 -0.49 6.17 3.39
CA MET A 36 -1.03 4.90 3.88
C MET A 36 -0.78 3.80 2.86
N ILE A 37 -0.25 2.68 3.34
CA ILE A 37 -0.06 1.47 2.53
C ILE A 37 -1.36 0.67 2.61
N LEU A 38 -1.95 0.36 1.47
CA LEU A 38 -3.19 -0.39 1.34
C LEU A 38 -2.96 -1.64 0.50
N CYS A 39 -3.66 -2.72 0.84
CA CYS A 39 -3.64 -3.92 0.01
C CYS A 39 -4.54 -3.75 -1.20
N GLN A 40 -4.36 -4.61 -2.20
CA GLN A 40 -5.19 -4.56 -3.40
C GLN A 40 -6.70 -4.57 -3.07
N MET A 41 -7.13 -5.44 -2.16
CA MET A 41 -8.55 -5.54 -1.78
C MET A 41 -9.09 -4.25 -1.16
N ASP A 42 -8.46 -3.76 -0.10
CA ASP A 42 -8.85 -2.52 0.59
C ASP A 42 -8.76 -1.31 -0.33
N TYR A 43 -7.78 -1.30 -1.21
CA TYR A 43 -7.61 -0.24 -2.20
C TYR A 43 -8.75 -0.24 -3.20
N GLU A 44 -9.07 -1.40 -3.81
CA GLU A 44 -10.18 -1.54 -4.75
C GLU A 44 -11.54 -1.24 -4.09
N GLU A 45 -11.74 -1.65 -2.84
CA GLU A 45 -12.94 -1.33 -2.06
C GLU A 45 -13.07 0.17 -1.77
N GLY A 46 -11.96 0.83 -1.43
CA GLY A 46 -11.91 2.28 -1.23
C GLY A 46 -12.08 3.09 -2.51
N GLN A 47 -11.69 2.55 -3.67
CA GLN A 47 -11.84 3.20 -4.99
C GLN A 47 -13.30 3.25 -5.44
N LEU A 48 -14.10 2.21 -5.13
CA LEU A 48 -15.53 2.18 -5.46
C LEU A 48 -16.33 3.27 -4.73
N ASN A 49 -15.83 3.78 -3.60
CA ASN A 49 -16.47 4.83 -2.80
C ASN A 49 -16.00 6.26 -3.10
N GLY A 50 -14.98 6.46 -3.94
CA GLY A 50 -14.51 7.81 -4.26
C GLY A 50 -13.38 7.84 -5.27
N SER A 51 -13.51 8.73 -6.25
CA SER A 51 -12.55 8.99 -7.33
C SER A 51 -11.15 9.30 -6.80
N PHE A 52 -10.18 8.38 -6.89
CA PHE A 52 -8.79 8.70 -6.50
C PHE A 52 -7.75 8.05 -7.42
N GLU A 53 -6.84 8.89 -7.92
CA GLU A 53 -5.75 8.56 -8.84
C GLU A 53 -4.92 7.36 -8.37
N THR A 54 -4.90 6.30 -9.18
CA THR A 54 -4.12 5.10 -8.93
C THR A 54 -2.69 5.33 -9.36
N GLN A 55 -1.78 5.36 -8.39
CA GLN A 55 -0.35 5.21 -8.65
C GLN A 55 0.07 3.81 -8.24
N VAL A 56 0.06 2.90 -9.21
CA VAL A 56 0.66 1.56 -9.08
C VAL A 56 2.17 1.73 -9.16
N GLN A 57 2.91 1.17 -8.20
CA GLN A 57 4.38 1.12 -8.22
C GLN A 57 4.86 -0.32 -8.17
#